data_AF-A0A9W6UBC0-F1
#
_entry.id   AF-A0A9W6UBC0-F1
#
_cell.length_a   1.000
_cell.length_b   1.000
_cell.length_c   1.000
_cell.angle_alpha   90.00
_cell.angle_beta   90.00
_cell.angle_gamma   90.00
#
_symmetry.space_group_name_H-M   'P 1'
#
loop_
_entity.id
_entity.type
_entity.pdbx_description
1 polymer ?
#
loop_
_entity_poly.entity_id
_entity_poly.type
_entity_poly.pdbx_seq_one_letter_code
_entity_poly.pdbx_strand_id
1 'polypeptide(L)'
;MAKHNAAIYGVADKIEWIVGNSIDILPKVKADAVFLSPPWGGVNYSRKHFSLEDMLVRNVSGVDLFAIARKVSKNIAYYLPRGTPDSDLEALTPGEPMECEKIFMNKQLKVVTAYYGDLTALEEQVEDASLPEDAATN
;
A
#
# COMPACT_ATOMS: atom_id res chain seq x y z
N MET A 1 -13.55 -15.48 11.89
CA MET A 1 -14.31 -14.44 11.16
C MET A 1 -13.99 -14.43 9.67
N ALA A 2 -12.76 -14.14 9.24
CA ALA A 2 -12.42 -14.03 7.81
C ALA A 2 -12.82 -15.27 6.96
N LYS A 3 -12.55 -16.49 7.44
CA LYS A 3 -13.00 -17.74 6.78
C LYS A 3 -14.52 -17.85 6.61
N HIS A 4 -15.30 -17.38 7.58
CA HIS A 4 -16.75 -17.36 7.51
C HIS A 4 -17.23 -16.34 6.46
N ASN A 5 -16.65 -15.14 6.45
CA ASN A 5 -16.98 -14.10 5.48
C ASN A 5 -16.68 -14.57 4.06
N ALA A 6 -15.51 -15.18 3.82
CA ALA A 6 -15.16 -15.71 2.51
C ALA A 6 -16.15 -16.77 1.99
N ALA A 7 -16.74 -17.58 2.88
CA ALA A 7 -17.79 -18.52 2.52
C ALA A 7 -19.09 -17.81 2.12
N ILE A 8 -19.49 -16.76 2.84
CA ILE A 8 -20.65 -15.92 2.46
C ILE A 8 -20.45 -15.28 1.09
N TYR A 9 -19.24 -14.80 0.79
CA TYR A 9 -18.91 -14.19 -0.51
C TYR A 9 -18.60 -15.21 -1.62
N GLY A 10 -18.66 -16.52 -1.35
CA GLY A 10 -18.48 -17.55 -2.38
C GLY A 10 -17.06 -17.64 -2.97
N VAL A 11 -16.03 -17.23 -2.21
CA VAL A 11 -14.62 -17.23 -2.65
C VAL A 11 -13.70 -18.04 -1.73
N ALA A 12 -14.29 -18.83 -0.82
CA ALA A 12 -13.53 -19.58 0.18
C ALA A 12 -12.55 -20.60 -0.42
N ASP A 13 -12.85 -21.13 -1.61
CA ASP A 13 -12.04 -22.06 -2.38
C ASP A 13 -10.76 -21.42 -2.96
N LYS A 14 -10.69 -20.09 -3.02
CA LYS A 14 -9.55 -19.32 -3.54
C LYS A 14 -8.55 -18.91 -2.47
N ILE A 15 -8.77 -19.26 -1.20
CA ILE A 15 -8.00 -18.76 -0.06
C ILE A 15 -7.46 -19.90 0.79
N GLU A 16 -6.14 -19.96 0.94
CA GLU A 16 -5.48 -20.76 1.97
C GLU A 16 -5.33 -19.93 3.26
N TRP A 17 -5.72 -20.50 4.40
CA TRP A 17 -5.72 -19.80 5.69
C TRP A 17 -4.57 -20.26 6.57
N ILE A 18 -3.68 -19.35 6.94
CA ILE A 18 -2.60 -19.60 7.89
C ILE A 18 -2.82 -18.74 9.13
N VAL A 19 -3.01 -19.37 10.29
CA VAL A 19 -3.11 -18.68 11.58
C VAL A 19 -1.72 -18.65 12.22
N GLY A 20 -1.13 -17.46 12.33
CA GLY A 20 0.15 -17.28 13.00
C GLY A 20 0.69 -15.86 12.86
N ASN A 21 1.95 -15.67 13.26
CA ASN A 21 2.64 -14.40 13.14
C ASN A 21 3.17 -14.22 11.71
N SER A 22 2.69 -13.20 11.00
CA SER A 22 3.07 -12.94 9.61
C SER A 22 4.58 -12.72 9.45
N ILE A 23 5.25 -12.13 10.44
CA ILE A 23 6.72 -11.91 10.41
C ILE A 23 7.48 -13.24 10.31
N ASP A 24 7.01 -14.28 11.02
CA ASP A 24 7.66 -15.59 11.05
C ASP A 24 7.27 -16.46 9.84
N ILE A 25 6.15 -16.12 9.18
CA ILE A 25 5.56 -16.87 8.06
C ILE A 25 6.04 -16.31 6.71
N LEU A 26 6.09 -14.98 6.55
CA LEU A 26 6.41 -14.30 5.30
C LEU A 26 7.69 -14.85 4.63
N PRO A 27 8.81 -15.07 5.34
CA PRO A 27 10.03 -15.61 4.72
C PRO A 27 9.89 -17.04 4.16
N LYS A 28 8.82 -17.76 4.48
CA LYS A 28 8.60 -19.17 4.09
C LYS A 28 7.59 -19.32 2.94
N VAL A 29 6.93 -18.24 2.54
CA VAL A 29 5.94 -18.25 1.47
C VAL A 29 6.55 -17.78 0.16
N LYS A 30 5.98 -18.23 -0.96
CA LYS A 30 6.26 -17.72 -2.30
C LYS A 30 4.96 -17.13 -2.85
N ALA A 31 5.02 -15.91 -3.34
CA ALA A 31 3.87 -15.22 -3.90
C ALA A 31 4.34 -14.21 -4.95
N ASP A 32 3.50 -13.95 -5.95
CA ASP A 32 3.79 -12.96 -6.98
C ASP A 32 3.65 -11.52 -6.44
N ALA A 33 2.84 -11.31 -5.41
CA ALA A 33 2.64 -10.01 -4.77
C ALA A 33 2.35 -10.14 -3.26
N VAL A 34 2.59 -9.06 -2.51
CA VAL A 34 2.31 -8.97 -1.07
C VAL A 34 1.45 -7.74 -0.77
N PHE A 35 0.31 -7.95 -0.12
CA PHE A 35 -0.52 -6.87 0.44
C PHE A 35 -0.24 -6.70 1.92
N LEU A 36 0.26 -5.53 2.32
CA LEU A 36 0.56 -5.17 3.70
C LEU A 36 -0.54 -4.27 4.27
N SER A 37 -1.32 -4.81 5.21
CA SER A 37 -2.27 -4.04 6.04
C SER A 37 -2.02 -4.31 7.53
N PRO A 38 -0.86 -3.91 8.07
CA PRO A 38 -0.52 -4.07 9.48
C PRO A 38 -1.39 -3.20 10.40
N PRO A 39 -1.42 -3.49 11.71
CA PRO A 39 -2.03 -2.60 12.68
C PRO A 39 -1.25 -1.27 12.79
N TRP A 40 -1.97 -0.15 12.70
CA TRP A 40 -1.37 1.19 12.77
C TRP A 40 -1.22 1.76 14.19
N GLY A 41 -1.44 0.97 15.24
CA GLY A 41 -1.49 1.48 16.63
C GLY A 41 -2.89 1.84 17.13
N GLY A 42 -3.95 1.33 16.50
CA GLY A 42 -5.32 1.41 17.01
C GLY A 42 -6.01 2.76 16.73
N VAL A 43 -6.80 3.29 17.68
CA VAL A 43 -7.50 4.57 17.49
C VAL A 43 -6.60 5.80 17.74
N ASN A 44 -5.41 5.59 18.30
CA ASN A 44 -4.51 6.63 18.80
C ASN A 44 -3.40 7.02 17.81
N TYR A 45 -3.35 6.43 16.62
CA TYR A 45 -2.35 6.86 15.63
C TYR A 45 -2.60 8.30 15.20
N SER A 46 -1.52 9.00 14.93
CA SER A 46 -1.59 10.38 14.45
C SER A 46 -2.15 10.41 13.03
N ARG A 47 -3.30 11.06 12.87
CA ARG A 47 -3.96 11.25 11.56
C ARG A 47 -3.38 12.43 10.76
N LYS A 48 -2.37 13.12 11.31
CA LYS A 48 -1.70 14.27 10.69
C LYS A 48 -0.32 13.91 10.16
N HIS A 49 0.42 13.13 10.94
CA HIS A 49 1.76 12.66 10.60
C HIS A 49 1.95 11.25 11.16
N PHE A 50 2.20 10.28 10.30
CA PHE A 50 2.39 8.88 10.67
C PHE A 50 3.74 8.42 10.14
N SER A 51 4.66 8.08 11.05
CA SER A 51 5.96 7.51 10.68
C SER A 51 5.86 5.99 10.61
N LEU A 52 6.50 5.39 9.61
CA LEU A 52 6.63 3.95 9.50
C LEU A 52 7.44 3.35 10.66
N GLU A 53 8.32 4.13 11.29
CA GLU A 53 9.10 3.68 12.44
C GLU A 53 8.25 3.56 13.72
N ASP A 54 7.22 4.40 13.85
CA ASP A 54 6.28 4.35 14.98
C ASP A 54 5.31 3.15 14.88
N MET A 55 5.21 2.55 13.69
CA MET A 55 4.34 1.40 13.45
C MET A 55 5.04 0.10 13.85
N LEU A 56 4.64 -0.46 14.99
CA LEU A 56 5.23 -1.69 15.51
C LEU A 56 4.29 -2.89 15.36
N VAL A 57 4.74 -3.89 14.61
CA VAL A 57 4.15 -5.24 14.58
C VAL A 57 5.09 -6.16 15.33
N ARG A 58 4.78 -6.54 16.57
CA ARG A 58 5.63 -7.44 17.38
C ARG A 58 7.10 -6.97 17.46
N ASN A 59 7.32 -5.66 17.66
CA ASN A 59 8.63 -4.99 17.68
C ASN A 59 9.37 -4.92 16.33
N VAL A 60 8.70 -5.19 15.23
CA VAL A 60 9.20 -4.93 13.87
C VAL A 60 8.57 -3.63 13.37
N SER A 61 9.40 -2.68 12.95
CA SER A 61 8.92 -1.40 12.41
C SER A 61 8.23 -1.59 11.06
N GLY A 62 7.52 -0.56 10.58
CA GLY A 62 6.94 -0.59 9.24
C GLY A 62 7.97 -0.71 8.13
N VAL A 63 9.13 -0.08 8.33
CA VAL A 63 10.27 -0.16 7.41
C VAL A 63 10.80 -1.58 7.36
N ASP A 64 11.05 -2.20 8.53
CA ASP A 64 11.54 -3.57 8.59
C ASP A 64 10.51 -4.58 8.06
N LEU A 65 9.22 -4.35 8.32
CA LEU A 65 8.13 -5.18 7.79
C LEU A 65 8.12 -5.15 6.25
N PHE A 66 8.29 -3.97 5.65
CA PHE A 66 8.43 -3.82 4.21
C PHE A 66 9.64 -4.58 3.69
N ALA A 67 10.81 -4.46 4.35
CA ALA A 67 12.01 -5.18 3.96
C ALA A 67 11.84 -6.71 4.03
N ILE A 68 11.07 -7.22 4.99
CA ILE A 68 10.71 -8.65 5.07
C ILE A 68 9.82 -9.05 3.90
N ALA A 69 8.77 -8.27 3.60
CA ALA A 69 7.88 -8.53 2.47
C ALA A 69 8.62 -8.48 1.13
N ARG A 70 9.60 -7.58 0.99
CA ARG A 70 10.42 -7.42 -0.22
C ARG A 70 11.27 -8.64 -0.56
N LYS A 71 11.58 -9.48 0.43
CA LYS A 71 12.24 -10.79 0.21
C LYS A 71 11.31 -11.82 -0.44
N VAL A 72 10.00 -11.61 -0.37
CA VAL A 72 8.98 -12.49 -0.96
C VAL A 72 8.65 -12.06 -2.39
N SER A 73 8.39 -10.76 -2.60
CA SER A 73 8.14 -10.19 -3.93
C SER A 73 8.54 -8.72 -4.00
N LYS A 74 8.89 -8.26 -5.20
CA LYS A 74 9.02 -6.83 -5.51
C LYS A 74 7.67 -6.11 -5.59
N ASN A 75 6.60 -6.85 -5.90
CA ASN A 75 5.26 -6.33 -6.08
C ASN A 75 4.57 -6.22 -4.71
N ILE A 76 4.55 -5.00 -4.16
CA ILE A 76 4.00 -4.76 -2.81
C ILE A 76 2.93 -3.68 -2.90
N ALA A 77 1.80 -3.92 -2.25
CA ALA A 77 0.78 -2.91 -2.00
C ALA A 77 0.72 -2.64 -0.49
N TYR A 78 1.00 -1.41 -0.07
CA TYR A 78 1.14 -1.05 1.34
C TYR A 78 0.05 -0.08 1.78
N TYR A 79 -0.90 -0.60 2.56
CA TYR A 79 -2.08 0.11 3.05
C TYR A 79 -1.81 0.84 4.37
N LEU A 80 -1.84 2.17 4.35
CA LEU A 80 -1.28 3.04 5.39
C LEU A 80 -2.17 4.23 5.74
N PRO A 81 -2.04 4.81 6.96
CA PRO A 81 -2.78 6.00 7.31
C PRO A 81 -2.48 7.17 6.37
N ARG A 82 -3.50 8.00 6.10
CA ARG A 82 -3.37 9.24 5.30
C ARG A 82 -2.27 10.23 5.74
N GLY A 83 -1.77 10.09 6.97
CA GLY A 83 -0.74 10.96 7.53
C GLY A 83 0.67 10.50 7.19
N THR A 84 0.82 9.40 6.46
CA THR A 84 2.13 8.88 6.05
C THR A 84 2.69 9.78 4.95
N PRO A 85 3.87 10.38 5.13
CA PRO A 85 4.50 11.20 4.11
C PRO A 85 4.86 10.38 2.87
N ASP A 86 4.61 10.92 1.68
CA ASP A 86 5.01 10.28 0.41
C ASP A 86 6.54 10.08 0.36
N SER A 87 7.32 10.98 0.96
CA SER A 87 8.78 10.87 1.08
C SER A 87 9.25 9.63 1.84
N ASP A 88 8.51 9.21 2.87
CA ASP A 88 8.85 8.02 3.67
C ASP A 88 8.60 6.75 2.85
N LEU A 89 7.62 6.81 1.93
CA LEU A 89 7.26 5.71 1.03
C LEU A 89 8.27 5.59 -0.12
N GLU A 90 8.66 6.72 -0.72
CA GLU A 90 9.73 6.77 -1.73
C GLU A 90 11.07 6.25 -1.16
N ALA A 91 11.36 6.56 0.11
CA ALA A 91 12.58 6.10 0.78
C ALA A 91 12.65 4.58 0.99
N LEU A 92 11.52 3.85 0.92
CA LEU A 92 11.53 2.38 1.04
C LEU A 92 12.18 1.69 -0.17
N THR A 93 12.12 2.30 -1.35
CA THR A 93 12.72 1.77 -2.58
C THR A 93 13.41 2.88 -3.38
N PRO A 94 14.56 3.40 -2.91
CA PRO A 94 15.23 4.51 -3.56
C PRO A 94 15.60 4.19 -5.01
N GLY A 95 15.16 5.03 -5.94
CA GLY A 95 15.43 4.89 -7.37
C GLY A 95 14.48 3.94 -8.12
N GLU A 96 13.46 3.40 -7.45
CA GLU A 96 12.37 2.66 -8.08
C GLU A 96 11.09 3.50 -8.12
N PRO A 97 10.25 3.35 -9.15
CA PRO A 97 8.95 4.02 -9.19
C PRO A 97 8.05 3.53 -8.05
N MET A 98 7.24 4.45 -7.54
CA MET A 98 6.24 4.20 -6.51
C MET A 98 4.98 5.00 -6.84
N GLU A 99 3.82 4.36 -6.72
CA GLU A 99 2.53 5.00 -6.95
C GLU A 99 1.73 5.08 -5.65
N CYS A 100 1.25 6.29 -5.31
CA CYS A 100 0.39 6.51 -4.16
C CYS A 100 -1.08 6.71 -4.58
N GLU A 101 -1.94 5.74 -4.27
CA GLU A 101 -3.39 5.87 -4.39
C GLU A 101 -4.00 6.44 -3.11
N LYS A 102 -4.77 7.53 -3.24
CA LYS A 102 -5.43 8.21 -2.12
C LYS A 102 -6.90 7.79 -2.03
N ILE A 103 -7.28 7.15 -0.93
CA ILE A 103 -8.65 6.65 -0.71
C ILE A 103 -9.48 7.67 0.08
N PHE A 104 -10.53 8.17 -0.56
CA PHE A 104 -11.45 9.14 0.00
C PHE A 104 -12.77 8.50 0.41
N MET A 105 -13.31 8.92 1.56
CA MET A 105 -14.63 8.55 2.03
C MET A 105 -15.34 9.80 2.50
N ASN A 106 -16.53 10.07 1.98
CA ASN A 106 -17.28 11.31 2.22
C ASN A 106 -16.43 12.57 1.97
N LYS A 107 -15.70 12.59 0.85
CA LYS A 107 -14.77 13.67 0.43
C LYS A 107 -13.59 13.91 1.38
N GLN A 108 -13.37 13.05 2.37
CA GLN A 108 -12.24 13.13 3.28
C GLN A 108 -11.24 12.02 2.97
N LEU A 109 -9.96 12.39 2.81
CA LEU A 109 -8.88 11.42 2.71
C LEU A 109 -8.82 10.59 4.00
N LYS A 110 -8.83 9.26 3.86
CA LYS A 110 -8.76 8.30 4.97
C LYS A 110 -7.46 7.53 4.99
N VAL A 111 -7.05 7.03 3.83
CA VAL A 111 -5.96 6.06 3.67
C VAL A 111 -5.18 6.36 2.40
N VAL A 112 -3.90 6.01 2.41
CA VAL A 112 -3.05 5.93 1.23
C VAL A 112 -2.65 4.46 1.03
N THR A 113 -2.69 3.99 -0.21
CA THR A 113 -2.07 2.72 -0.61
C THR A 113 -0.89 3.03 -1.51
N ALA A 114 0.31 2.60 -1.10
CA ALA A 114 1.51 2.72 -1.92
C ALA A 114 1.75 1.42 -2.69
N TYR A 115 1.91 1.50 -4.00
CA TYR A 115 2.19 0.38 -4.90
C TYR A 115 3.64 0.43 -5.37
N TYR A 116 4.30 -0.73 -5.38
CA TYR A 116 5.70 -0.92 -5.74
C TYR A 116 5.86 -2.06 -6.76
N GLY A 117 6.97 -2.04 -7.49
CA GLY A 117 7.28 -3.07 -8.48
C GLY A 117 6.38 -2.93 -9.71
N ASP A 118 5.91 -4.04 -10.25
CA ASP A 118 5.05 -4.04 -11.45
C ASP A 118 3.60 -3.66 -11.13
N LEU A 119 3.29 -3.33 -9.87
CA LEU A 119 1.99 -2.82 -9.45
C LEU A 119 1.82 -1.32 -9.68
N THR A 120 2.92 -0.59 -9.92
CA THR A 120 2.84 0.81 -10.32
C THR A 120 2.24 0.86 -11.72
N ALA A 121 1.24 1.71 -11.95
CA ALA A 121 0.81 2.04 -13.29
C ALA A 121 2.04 2.50 -14.08
N LEU A 122 2.30 1.83 -15.21
CA LEU A 122 3.20 2.41 -16.21
C LEU A 122 2.59 3.76 -16.57
N GLU A 123 3.37 4.84 -16.52
CA GLU A 123 2.97 6.10 -17.13
C GLU A 123 2.68 5.82 -18.61
N GLU A 124 1.43 5.53 -18.96
CA GLU A 124 0.94 5.93 -20.26
C GLU A 124 1.06 7.44 -20.25
N GLN A 125 2.04 7.94 -21.00
CA GLN A 125 2.21 9.36 -21.27
C GLN A 125 0.84 9.90 -21.66
N VAL A 126 0.22 10.64 -20.75
CA VAL A 126 -0.94 11.46 -21.07
C VAL A 126 -0.37 12.53 -22.00
N GLU A 127 -0.48 12.30 -23.31
CA GLU A 127 -0.27 13.33 -24.31
C GLU A 127 -1.09 14.54 -23.86
N ASP A 128 -0.36 15.60 -23.51
CA ASP A 128 -0.88 16.92 -23.25
C ASP A 128 -1.74 17.32 -24.44
N ALA A 129 -3.06 17.17 -24.31
CA ALA A 129 -4.01 17.81 -25.19
C ALA A 129 -3.95 19.30 -24.88
N SER A 130 -2.90 19.94 -25.39
CA SER A 130 -2.76 21.38 -25.48
C SER A 130 -4.08 21.93 -26.02
N LEU A 131 -4.81 22.65 -25.17
CA LEU A 131 -5.93 23.46 -25.60
C LEU A 131 -5.43 24.39 -26.70
N PRO A 132 -6.07 24.45 -27.89
CA PRO A 132 -5.66 25.39 -28.90
C PRO A 132 -5.89 26.81 -28.36
N GLU A 133 -4.80 27.51 -28.03
CA GLU A 133 -4.72 28.95 -28.16
C GLU A 133 -4.92 29.26 -29.64
N ASP A 134 -6.11 29.73 -30.00
CA ASP A 134 -6.28 30.85 -30.94
C ASP A 134 -7.76 31.11 -31.23
N ALA A 135 -8.23 32.24 -30.74
CA ALA A 135 -9.13 33.13 -31.49
C ALA A 135 -9.09 34.53 -30.85
N ALA A 136 -7.95 35.20 -30.99
CA ALA A 136 -7.94 36.65 -30.98
C ALA A 136 -8.52 37.19 -32.30
N THR A 137 -9.18 38.35 -32.22
CA THR A 137 -9.46 39.32 -33.31
C THR A 137 -10.84 39.21 -33.99
N ASN A 138 -11.84 39.96 -33.49
CA ASN A 138 -12.25 41.28 -34.01
C ASN A 138 -13.29 41.95 -33.12
#